data_AF-A0A8T3NFK7-F1
#
_entry.id   AF-A0A8T3NFK7-F1
#
_cell.length_a   1.000
_cell.length_b   1.000
_cell.length_c   1.000
_cell.angle_alpha   90.00
_cell.angle_beta   90.00
_cell.angle_gamma   90.00
#
_symmetry.space_group_name_H-M   'P 1'
#
loop_
_entity.id
_entity.type
_entity.pdbx_description
1 polymer ?
#
loop_
_entity_poly.entity_id
_entity_poly.type
_entity_poly.pdbx_seq_one_letter_code
_entity_poly.pdbx_strand_id
1 'polypeptide(L)'
;MGGSSGPRAPRGGVKGSFGRRPISARSQLEGRQLWRIGDWGGASEQIGRRWETLGARALSGLLGTPRPGPNGGVYVPRQAVVLVDEPELAAQVHAAGKPHADAILVGQADGRTVLEPVDFKWNLETANPKQVGAEVLGALLLDPPPLLAQRMVDVLDGLPEHDDPLHHDGFFLAPDHADNRAFLSPNRAGGGRAPSRPFGMGVAPGAFDPSWAELRPVDAAEFFEPLPAWDVACSLASSDGVRPSTVEMSERYYRLGAGVLGALRKLDAGIFRDVGNLDGPTALARLRRERRLTSVGEVIAYLDRALTARGELADRLREVERAAYPFGLFRQHLVDRGIPATAPGAERRWGRLYGGVMKDVGSQMRLEGRRLAEAGRSEIQALGELDAARPRWTAVAVRALDAILASRATAATT
;
A
#
# COMPACT_ATOMS: atom_id res chain seq x y z
N MET A 1 4.46 -39.73 44.14
CA MET A 1 4.79 -39.60 42.70
C MET A 1 3.83 -38.58 42.09
N GLY A 2 4.19 -37.29 42.14
CA GLY A 2 3.37 -36.19 41.63
C GLY A 2 4.19 -35.36 40.66
N GLY A 3 3.85 -35.43 39.37
CA GLY A 3 4.55 -34.74 38.30
C GLY A 3 4.22 -33.25 38.27
N SER A 4 5.24 -32.43 38.50
CA SER A 4 5.21 -30.97 38.36
C SER A 4 5.24 -30.59 36.88
N SER A 5 4.07 -30.25 36.33
CA SER A 5 3.93 -29.67 34.99
C SER A 5 4.33 -28.19 35.01
N GLY A 6 5.57 -27.90 34.64
CA GLY A 6 6.06 -26.52 34.47
C GLY A 6 5.34 -25.79 33.33
N PRO A 7 5.18 -24.45 33.41
CA PRO A 7 4.49 -23.66 32.40
C PRO A 7 5.28 -23.68 31.08
N ARG A 8 4.64 -24.17 30.01
CA ARG A 8 5.16 -24.08 28.64
C ARG A 8 5.32 -22.61 28.26
N ALA A 9 6.53 -22.21 27.91
CA ALA A 9 6.82 -20.92 27.31
C ALA A 9 5.93 -20.72 26.05
N PRO A 10 5.42 -19.49 25.81
CA PRO A 10 4.64 -19.21 24.63
C PRO A 10 5.53 -19.43 23.40
N ARG A 11 5.15 -20.39 22.56
CA ARG A 11 5.64 -20.53 21.19
C ARG A 11 5.15 -19.30 20.43
N GLY A 12 5.89 -18.21 20.53
CA GLY A 12 5.78 -17.06 19.63
C GLY A 12 6.21 -17.53 18.25
N GLY A 13 5.26 -18.11 17.52
CA GLY A 13 5.39 -18.33 16.10
C GLY A 13 5.58 -16.97 15.47
N VAL A 14 6.83 -16.61 15.20
CA VAL A 14 7.16 -15.68 14.12
C VAL A 14 6.36 -16.23 12.95
N LYS A 15 5.36 -15.48 12.48
CA LYS A 15 4.72 -15.73 11.18
C LYS A 15 5.83 -15.55 10.15
N GLY A 16 6.73 -16.54 10.07
CA GLY A 16 7.74 -16.63 9.05
C GLY A 16 6.99 -16.51 7.74
N SER A 17 7.52 -15.69 6.84
CA SER A 17 6.99 -15.55 5.49
C SER A 17 6.72 -16.95 4.94
N PHE A 18 5.46 -17.34 4.87
CA PHE A 18 5.08 -18.66 4.39
C PHE A 18 5.71 -18.87 3.01
N GLY A 19 6.69 -19.78 2.92
CA GLY A 19 7.17 -20.41 1.69
C GLY A 19 7.48 -19.52 0.49
N ARG A 20 8.03 -18.31 0.66
CA ARG A 20 8.43 -17.49 -0.49
C ARG A 20 9.59 -18.20 -1.21
N ARG A 21 9.32 -18.76 -2.39
CA ARG A 21 10.38 -19.33 -3.23
C ARG A 21 11.38 -18.21 -3.63
N PRO A 22 12.69 -18.40 -3.35
CA PRO A 22 13.73 -17.47 -3.80
C PRO A 22 13.68 -17.29 -5.31
N ILE A 23 14.00 -16.09 -5.78
CA ILE A 23 14.13 -15.83 -7.22
C ILE A 23 15.47 -16.35 -7.70
N SER A 24 15.46 -17.26 -8.69
CA SER A 24 16.69 -17.69 -9.36
C SER A 24 16.93 -16.84 -10.60
N ALA A 25 18.18 -16.83 -11.09
CA ALA A 25 18.54 -16.08 -12.29
C ALA A 25 17.79 -16.53 -13.56
N ARG A 26 17.24 -17.75 -13.55
CA ARG A 26 16.49 -18.35 -14.67
C ARG A 26 14.98 -18.33 -14.44
N SER A 27 14.49 -17.76 -13.33
CA SER A 27 13.06 -17.66 -13.09
C SER A 27 12.39 -16.78 -14.14
N GLN A 28 11.23 -17.20 -14.64
CA GLN A 28 10.38 -16.33 -15.45
C GLN A 28 9.88 -15.17 -14.59
N LEU A 29 10.22 -13.94 -14.98
CA LEU A 29 9.90 -12.71 -14.24
C LEU A 29 8.52 -12.19 -14.65
N GLU A 30 7.49 -12.97 -14.38
CA GLU A 30 6.12 -12.73 -14.87
C GLU A 30 5.06 -12.88 -13.76
N GLY A 31 3.84 -12.41 -14.05
CA GLY A 31 2.69 -12.49 -13.15
C GLY A 31 2.99 -11.97 -11.73
N ARG A 32 2.61 -12.74 -10.71
CA ARG A 32 2.79 -12.35 -9.30
C ARG A 32 4.24 -12.16 -8.88
N GLN A 33 5.18 -12.83 -9.54
CA GLN A 33 6.60 -12.64 -9.23
C GLN A 33 7.07 -11.25 -9.67
N LEU A 34 6.65 -10.78 -10.84
CA LEU A 34 6.92 -9.44 -11.34
C LEU A 34 6.34 -8.35 -10.43
N TRP A 35 5.10 -8.54 -9.98
CA TRP A 35 4.44 -7.60 -9.05
C TRP A 35 5.21 -7.49 -7.73
N ARG A 36 5.57 -8.64 -7.16
CA ARG A 36 6.37 -8.74 -5.94
C ARG A 36 7.73 -8.06 -6.06
N ILE A 37 8.36 -8.10 -7.24
CA ILE A 37 9.61 -7.37 -7.51
C ILE A 37 9.33 -5.87 -7.55
N GLY A 38 8.32 -5.43 -8.31
CA GLY A 38 7.95 -4.02 -8.39
C GLY A 38 7.61 -3.40 -7.04
N ASP A 39 6.97 -4.16 -6.15
CA ASP A 39 6.61 -3.69 -4.81
C ASP A 39 7.83 -3.54 -3.87
N TRP A 40 9.03 -3.97 -4.27
CA TRP A 40 10.25 -3.55 -3.58
C TRP A 40 10.44 -2.03 -3.63
N GLY A 41 9.96 -1.37 -4.69
CA GLY A 41 10.01 0.08 -4.89
C GLY A 41 8.64 0.77 -4.95
N GLY A 42 7.55 0.07 -4.61
CA GLY A 42 6.20 0.64 -4.60
C GLY A 42 5.58 0.82 -5.99
N ALA A 43 5.94 -0.02 -6.97
CA ALA A 43 5.45 0.10 -8.33
C ALA A 43 3.92 0.08 -8.43
N SER A 44 3.24 -0.80 -7.67
CA SER A 44 1.77 -0.92 -7.74
C SER A 44 1.07 0.34 -7.24
N GLU A 45 1.58 0.97 -6.19
CA GLU A 45 1.07 2.24 -5.67
C GLU A 45 1.29 3.38 -6.68
N GLN A 46 2.48 3.45 -7.27
CA GLN A 46 2.81 4.48 -8.26
C GLN A 46 1.97 4.36 -9.54
N ILE A 47 1.77 3.13 -10.04
CA ILE A 47 0.88 2.86 -11.18
C ILE A 47 -0.56 3.24 -10.81
N GLY A 48 -1.04 2.84 -9.63
CA GLY A 48 -2.39 3.15 -9.16
C GLY A 48 -2.65 4.66 -9.14
N ARG A 49 -1.81 5.43 -8.46
CA ARG A 49 -1.91 6.90 -8.40
C ARG A 49 -1.83 7.56 -9.77
N ARG A 50 -0.97 7.05 -10.67
CA ARG A 50 -0.88 7.56 -12.04
C ARG A 50 -2.14 7.27 -12.84
N TRP A 51 -2.73 6.10 -12.65
CA TRP A 51 -4.01 5.74 -13.25
C TRP A 51 -5.16 6.56 -12.67
N GLU A 52 -5.14 6.94 -11.40
CA GLU A 52 -6.16 7.83 -10.84
C GLU A 52 -6.17 9.19 -11.58
N THR A 53 -4.98 9.78 -11.82
CA THR A 53 -4.86 11.04 -12.57
C THR A 53 -5.30 10.91 -14.04
N LEU A 54 -4.89 9.85 -14.74
CA LEU A 54 -5.24 9.66 -16.15
C LEU A 54 -6.66 9.13 -16.33
N GLY A 55 -7.16 8.39 -15.34
CA GLY A 55 -8.52 7.88 -15.24
C GLY A 55 -9.53 9.00 -15.12
N ALA A 56 -9.26 10.04 -14.33
CA ALA A 56 -10.08 11.25 -14.26
C ALA A 56 -10.24 11.93 -15.64
N ARG A 57 -9.15 12.02 -16.42
CA ARG A 57 -9.20 12.52 -17.80
C ARG A 57 -9.99 11.59 -18.72
N ALA A 58 -9.78 10.29 -18.61
CA ALA A 58 -10.51 9.30 -19.39
C ALA A 58 -12.02 9.31 -19.08
N LEU A 59 -12.40 9.51 -17.82
CA LEU A 59 -13.77 9.65 -17.33
C LEU A 59 -14.46 10.87 -17.95
N SER A 60 -13.74 11.98 -18.11
CA SER A 60 -14.27 13.18 -18.76
C SER A 60 -14.74 12.92 -20.20
N GLY A 61 -14.11 11.96 -20.89
CA GLY A 61 -14.53 11.53 -22.23
C GLY A 61 -15.85 10.75 -22.26
N LEU A 62 -16.43 10.40 -21.10
CA LEU A 62 -17.75 9.76 -21.01
C LEU A 62 -18.88 10.77 -20.85
N LEU A 63 -18.57 12.01 -20.49
CA LEU A 63 -19.57 13.07 -20.36
C LEU A 63 -20.24 13.34 -21.71
N GLY A 64 -21.57 13.43 -21.70
CA GLY A 64 -22.39 13.59 -22.90
C GLY A 64 -22.63 12.29 -23.69
N THR A 65 -22.01 11.17 -23.31
CA THR A 65 -22.20 9.88 -23.99
C THR A 65 -23.31 9.08 -23.30
N PRO A 66 -24.36 8.62 -24.02
CA PRO A 66 -25.42 7.80 -23.43
C PRO A 66 -24.88 6.50 -22.83
N ARG A 67 -25.38 6.13 -21.64
CA ARG A 67 -25.01 4.92 -20.88
C ARG A 67 -26.26 4.15 -20.44
N PRO A 68 -26.15 2.84 -20.17
CA PRO A 68 -27.19 2.10 -19.45
C PRO A 68 -27.47 2.81 -18.11
N GLY A 69 -28.75 3.02 -17.82
CA GLY A 69 -29.20 3.65 -16.59
C GLY A 69 -30.03 2.69 -15.74
N PRO A 70 -30.59 3.20 -14.62
CA PRO A 70 -31.48 2.44 -13.76
C PRO A 70 -32.64 1.79 -14.55
N ASN A 71 -33.04 0.58 -14.16
CA ASN A 71 -34.13 -0.18 -14.77
C ASN A 71 -33.94 -0.49 -16.28
N GLY A 72 -32.70 -0.46 -16.77
CA GLY A 72 -32.40 -0.72 -18.19
C GLY A 72 -32.72 0.47 -19.11
N GLY A 73 -33.01 1.64 -18.55
CA GLY A 73 -33.14 2.89 -19.30
C GLY A 73 -31.80 3.38 -19.84
N VAL A 74 -31.80 4.55 -20.46
CA VAL A 74 -30.58 5.24 -20.90
C VAL A 74 -30.46 6.54 -20.13
N TYR A 75 -29.27 6.80 -19.61
CA TYR A 75 -28.96 8.07 -18.96
C TYR A 75 -27.74 8.72 -19.61
N VAL A 76 -27.64 10.04 -19.54
CA VAL A 76 -26.49 10.79 -20.10
C VAL A 76 -25.74 11.46 -18.94
N PRO A 77 -24.50 11.05 -18.63
CA PRO A 77 -23.64 11.76 -17.70
C PRO A 77 -23.40 13.19 -18.18
N ARG A 78 -23.59 14.17 -17.30
CA ARG A 78 -23.38 15.60 -17.59
C ARG A 78 -22.19 16.15 -16.85
N GLN A 79 -21.96 15.68 -15.64
CA GLN A 79 -20.91 16.14 -14.76
C GLN A 79 -20.25 14.95 -14.03
N ALA A 80 -19.10 15.20 -13.40
CA ALA A 80 -18.41 14.24 -12.57
C ALA A 80 -17.85 14.91 -11.32
N VAL A 81 -18.01 14.26 -10.16
CA VAL A 81 -17.28 14.60 -8.94
C VAL A 81 -16.10 13.62 -8.84
N VAL A 82 -14.89 14.08 -9.09
CA VAL A 82 -13.68 13.24 -9.03
C VAL A 82 -13.02 13.40 -7.66
N LEU A 83 -13.25 12.42 -6.78
CA LEU A 83 -12.81 12.49 -5.39
C LEU A 83 -11.27 12.50 -5.29
N VAL A 84 -10.60 11.72 -6.14
CA VAL A 84 -9.14 11.57 -6.13
C VAL A 84 -8.38 12.82 -6.59
N ASP A 85 -9.02 13.72 -7.33
CA ASP A 85 -8.41 14.99 -7.79
C ASP A 85 -8.40 16.07 -6.68
N GLU A 86 -9.17 15.89 -5.61
CA GLU A 86 -9.29 16.80 -4.48
C GLU A 86 -8.78 16.14 -3.18
N PRO A 87 -7.50 16.29 -2.79
CA PRO A 87 -6.91 15.57 -1.65
C PRO A 87 -7.66 15.75 -0.32
N GLU A 88 -8.21 16.93 -0.07
CA GLU A 88 -9.00 17.23 1.13
C GLU A 88 -10.35 16.49 1.12
N LEU A 89 -11.01 16.43 -0.03
CA LEU A 89 -12.25 15.69 -0.22
C LEU A 89 -12.00 14.18 -0.06
N ALA A 90 -10.99 13.63 -0.74
CA ALA A 90 -10.59 12.25 -0.59
C ALA A 90 -10.28 11.89 0.88
N ALA A 91 -9.58 12.75 1.60
CA ALA A 91 -9.27 12.54 3.02
C ALA A 91 -10.54 12.52 3.90
N GLN A 92 -11.51 13.40 3.64
CA GLN A 92 -12.79 13.40 4.36
C GLN A 92 -13.63 12.16 4.07
N VAL A 93 -13.73 11.76 2.81
CA VAL A 93 -14.46 10.53 2.41
C VAL A 93 -13.78 9.29 3.01
N HIS A 94 -12.45 9.23 2.99
CA HIS A 94 -11.70 8.15 3.62
C HIS A 94 -11.93 8.10 5.14
N ALA A 95 -11.95 9.25 5.82
CA ALA A 95 -12.19 9.35 7.25
C ALA A 95 -13.61 8.90 7.66
N ALA A 96 -14.58 8.92 6.74
CA ALA A 96 -15.92 8.38 6.98
C ALA A 96 -15.94 6.84 7.07
N GLY A 97 -14.86 6.16 6.69
CA GLY A 97 -14.67 4.72 6.90
C GLY A 97 -15.55 3.80 6.04
N LYS A 98 -16.28 4.36 5.07
CA LYS A 98 -17.08 3.61 4.10
C LYS A 98 -16.23 3.29 2.87
N PRO A 99 -16.37 2.12 2.24
CA PRO A 99 -15.85 1.90 0.90
C PRO A 99 -16.40 2.98 -0.03
N HIS A 100 -15.57 3.49 -0.93
CA HIS A 100 -15.99 4.49 -1.89
C HIS A 100 -15.30 4.23 -3.22
N ALA A 101 -15.92 4.74 -4.28
CA ALA A 101 -15.33 4.86 -5.61
C ALA A 101 -14.37 6.06 -5.66
N ASP A 102 -13.68 6.23 -6.79
CA ASP A 102 -12.75 7.34 -7.01
C ASP A 102 -13.45 8.57 -7.62
N ALA A 103 -14.61 8.37 -8.24
CA ALA A 103 -15.46 9.39 -8.80
C ALA A 103 -16.94 9.03 -8.74
N ILE A 104 -17.80 10.03 -8.98
CA ILE A 104 -19.25 9.88 -9.14
C ILE A 104 -19.66 10.61 -10.42
N LEU A 105 -20.23 9.89 -11.38
CA LEU A 105 -20.89 10.49 -12.53
C LEU A 105 -22.28 10.98 -12.14
N VAL A 106 -22.62 12.18 -12.60
CA VAL A 106 -23.93 12.80 -12.38
C VAL A 106 -24.57 13.09 -13.73
N GLY A 107 -25.76 12.54 -13.95
CA GLY A 107 -26.45 12.64 -15.22
C GLY A 107 -27.96 12.65 -15.06
N GLN A 108 -28.67 12.43 -16.16
CA GLN A 108 -30.14 12.41 -16.19
C GLN A 108 -30.72 11.23 -16.95
N ALA A 109 -31.80 10.67 -16.41
CA ALA A 109 -32.70 9.72 -17.06
C ALA A 109 -34.15 10.08 -16.75
N ASP A 110 -34.99 10.21 -17.78
CA ASP A 110 -36.44 10.47 -17.64
C ASP A 110 -36.75 11.66 -16.71
N GLY A 111 -35.96 12.74 -16.85
CA GLY A 111 -36.07 13.94 -16.02
C GLY A 111 -35.39 13.85 -14.65
N ARG A 112 -35.08 12.65 -14.14
CA ARG A 112 -34.47 12.45 -12.81
C ARG A 112 -32.95 12.46 -12.86
N THR A 113 -32.33 13.00 -11.81
CA THR A 113 -30.90 12.90 -11.58
C THR A 113 -30.49 11.45 -11.30
N VAL A 114 -29.41 11.00 -11.93
CA VAL A 114 -28.79 9.69 -11.73
C VAL A 114 -27.36 9.88 -11.23
N LEU A 115 -26.98 9.12 -10.21
CA LEU A 115 -25.62 9.07 -9.66
C LEU A 115 -25.04 7.66 -9.90
N GLU A 116 -23.90 7.58 -10.59
CA GLU A 116 -23.20 6.32 -10.91
C GLU A 116 -21.77 6.39 -10.35
N PRO A 117 -21.37 5.53 -9.39
CA PRO A 117 -20.02 5.53 -8.85
C PRO A 117 -19.02 4.95 -9.86
N VAL A 118 -17.81 5.52 -9.95
CA VAL A 118 -16.75 5.06 -10.86
C VAL A 118 -15.45 4.88 -10.11
N ASP A 119 -14.92 3.65 -10.09
CA ASP A 119 -13.69 3.31 -9.38
C ASP A 119 -12.56 3.05 -10.39
N PHE A 120 -11.43 3.71 -10.21
CA PHE A 120 -10.29 3.68 -11.13
C PHE A 120 -9.39 2.50 -10.76
N LYS A 121 -9.30 1.49 -11.64
CA LYS A 121 -8.48 0.29 -11.37
C LYS A 121 -7.53 -0.01 -12.52
N TRP A 122 -6.23 0.01 -12.23
CA TRP A 122 -5.23 -0.46 -13.20
C TRP A 122 -5.43 -1.95 -13.54
N ASN A 123 -5.70 -2.79 -12.53
CA ASN A 123 -5.92 -4.22 -12.70
C ASN A 123 -7.20 -4.70 -12.01
N LEU A 124 -8.10 -5.28 -12.80
CA LEU A 124 -9.42 -5.75 -12.34
C LEU A 124 -9.36 -6.97 -11.39
N GLU A 125 -8.25 -7.71 -11.30
CA GLU A 125 -8.09 -8.79 -10.31
C GLU A 125 -8.23 -8.28 -8.86
N THR A 126 -7.93 -7.00 -8.64
CA THR A 126 -7.98 -6.33 -7.34
C THR A 126 -9.26 -5.52 -7.10
N ALA A 127 -10.17 -5.49 -8.07
CA ALA A 127 -11.42 -4.76 -7.97
C ALA A 127 -12.33 -5.33 -6.88
N ASN A 128 -13.01 -4.45 -6.15
CA ASN A 128 -13.99 -4.82 -5.13
C ASN A 128 -15.36 -4.24 -5.51
N PRO A 129 -16.34 -5.07 -5.93
CA PRO A 129 -17.67 -4.65 -6.39
C PRO A 129 -18.41 -3.73 -5.42
N LYS A 130 -18.15 -3.86 -4.12
CA LYS A 130 -18.75 -2.97 -3.11
C LYS A 130 -18.40 -1.50 -3.35
N GLN A 131 -17.26 -1.18 -3.95
CA GLN A 131 -16.86 0.19 -4.22
C GLN A 131 -17.75 0.89 -5.26
N VAL A 132 -18.34 0.12 -6.17
CA VAL A 132 -19.18 0.63 -7.25
C VAL A 132 -20.67 0.29 -7.05
N GLY A 133 -21.06 -0.18 -5.87
CA GLY A 133 -22.46 -0.52 -5.58
C GLY A 133 -23.29 0.72 -5.27
N ALA A 134 -24.51 0.79 -5.81
CA ALA A 134 -25.48 1.86 -5.55
C ALA A 134 -25.80 2.01 -4.05
N GLU A 135 -25.89 0.89 -3.32
CA GLU A 135 -26.14 0.86 -1.88
C GLU A 135 -25.04 1.59 -1.09
N VAL A 136 -23.78 1.39 -1.48
CA VAL A 136 -22.62 1.99 -0.81
C VAL A 136 -22.56 3.49 -1.08
N LEU A 137 -22.84 3.91 -2.33
CA LEU A 137 -22.97 5.31 -2.68
C LEU A 137 -24.10 5.99 -1.90
N GLY A 138 -25.29 5.37 -1.86
CA GLY A 138 -26.42 5.90 -1.10
C GLY A 138 -26.14 6.01 0.40
N ALA A 139 -25.46 5.01 0.98
CA ALA A 139 -25.04 5.07 2.37
C ALA A 139 -24.03 6.21 2.62
N LEU A 140 -23.11 6.49 1.70
CA LEU A 140 -22.18 7.62 1.79
C LEU A 140 -22.92 8.96 1.73
N LEU A 141 -23.91 9.09 0.85
CA LEU A 141 -24.67 10.34 0.63
C LEU A 141 -25.79 10.59 1.64
N LEU A 142 -26.13 9.62 2.50
CA LEU A 142 -27.08 9.80 3.60
C LEU A 142 -26.53 10.75 4.69
N ASP A 143 -25.22 10.69 4.94
CA ASP A 143 -24.49 11.55 5.87
C ASP A 143 -23.14 11.90 5.23
N PRO A 144 -23.15 12.76 4.20
CA PRO A 144 -21.97 13.05 3.41
C PRO A 144 -21.00 13.92 4.20
N PRO A 145 -19.68 13.71 4.07
CA PRO A 145 -18.71 14.66 4.62
C PRO A 145 -18.94 16.07 4.07
N PRO A 146 -18.65 17.15 4.82
CA PRO A 146 -19.03 18.51 4.46
C PRO A 146 -18.58 18.94 3.05
N LEU A 147 -17.34 18.60 2.65
CA LEU A 147 -16.87 18.93 1.31
C LEU A 147 -17.59 18.14 0.21
N LEU A 148 -17.93 16.88 0.46
CA LEU A 148 -18.71 16.08 -0.50
C LEU A 148 -20.12 16.67 -0.64
N ALA A 149 -20.75 17.03 0.48
CA ALA A 149 -22.07 17.67 0.48
C ALA A 149 -22.07 18.93 -0.38
N GLN A 150 -21.08 19.81 -0.19
CA GLN A 150 -20.93 21.03 -0.99
C GLN A 150 -20.74 20.72 -2.48
N ARG A 151 -19.86 19.78 -2.83
CA ARG A 151 -19.62 19.40 -4.22
C ARG A 151 -20.86 18.82 -4.89
N MET A 152 -21.63 18.03 -4.16
CA MET A 152 -22.90 17.52 -4.67
C MET A 152 -23.89 18.66 -4.92
N VAL A 153 -23.99 19.65 -4.03
CA VAL A 153 -24.82 20.84 -4.27
C VAL A 153 -24.36 21.59 -5.53
N ASP A 154 -23.06 21.88 -5.65
CA ASP A 154 -22.49 22.60 -6.79
C ASP A 154 -22.77 21.89 -8.12
N VAL A 155 -22.65 20.56 -8.14
CA VAL A 155 -22.85 19.74 -9.36
C VAL A 155 -24.33 19.55 -9.71
N LEU A 156 -25.21 19.59 -8.73
CA LEU A 156 -26.65 19.50 -8.92
C LEU A 156 -27.26 20.87 -9.30
N ASP A 157 -26.60 21.98 -8.98
CA ASP A 157 -27.00 23.34 -9.35
C ASP A 157 -26.95 23.52 -10.89
N GLY A 158 -28.08 23.30 -11.55
CA GLY A 158 -28.21 23.29 -13.02
C GLY A 158 -28.87 22.04 -13.61
N LEU A 159 -29.21 21.05 -12.77
CA LEU A 159 -30.07 19.94 -13.14
C LEU A 159 -31.50 20.21 -12.61
N PRO A 160 -32.58 19.85 -13.34
CA PRO A 160 -33.95 19.94 -12.85
C PRO A 160 -34.12 19.44 -11.41
N GLU A 161 -34.79 20.28 -10.60
CA GLU A 161 -35.12 19.97 -9.22
C GLU A 161 -36.02 18.74 -9.15
N HIS A 162 -35.55 17.69 -8.47
CA HIS A 162 -36.32 16.51 -8.14
C HIS A 162 -35.94 16.01 -6.75
N ASP A 163 -36.95 15.51 -6.03
CA ASP A 163 -36.88 15.27 -4.58
C ASP A 163 -35.85 14.23 -4.16
N ASP A 164 -35.48 13.27 -5.02
CA ASP A 164 -34.44 12.27 -4.71
C ASP A 164 -33.69 11.75 -5.96
N PRO A 165 -32.35 11.78 -5.96
CA PRO A 165 -31.53 11.20 -7.03
C PRO A 165 -31.66 9.67 -7.07
N LEU A 166 -31.57 9.11 -8.27
CA LEU A 166 -31.47 7.66 -8.47
C LEU A 166 -30.02 7.20 -8.33
N HIS A 167 -29.75 6.30 -7.38
CA HIS A 167 -28.46 5.63 -7.28
C HIS A 167 -28.43 4.44 -8.25
N HIS A 168 -27.44 4.43 -9.15
CA HIS A 168 -27.18 3.35 -10.10
C HIS A 168 -25.95 2.57 -9.68
N ASP A 169 -25.94 1.26 -9.94
CA ASP A 169 -24.70 0.48 -9.81
C ASP A 169 -23.71 1.00 -10.86
N GLY A 170 -22.47 1.14 -10.44
CA GLY A 170 -21.42 1.74 -11.22
C GLY A 170 -20.48 0.72 -11.85
N PHE A 171 -19.31 1.21 -12.23
CA PHE A 171 -18.33 0.43 -12.97
C PHE A 171 -16.89 0.80 -12.62
N PHE A 172 -15.98 -0.10 -12.97
CA PHE A 172 -14.55 0.09 -12.89
C PHE A 172 -14.04 0.68 -14.21
N LEU A 173 -13.37 1.82 -14.14
CA LEU A 173 -12.64 2.39 -15.28
C LEU A 173 -11.20 1.86 -15.24
N ALA A 174 -10.83 1.09 -16.25
CA ALA A 174 -9.56 0.39 -16.30
C ALA A 174 -8.83 0.61 -17.64
N PRO A 175 -7.50 0.46 -17.69
CA PRO A 175 -6.78 0.50 -18.95
C PRO A 175 -7.11 -0.74 -19.79
N ASP A 176 -7.11 -0.57 -21.11
CA ASP A 176 -7.18 -1.66 -22.08
C ASP A 176 -5.87 -2.44 -22.12
N HIS A 177 -5.66 -3.21 -21.06
CA HIS A 177 -4.49 -4.03 -20.80
C HIS A 177 -4.81 -5.52 -21.04
N ALA A 178 -3.84 -6.29 -21.55
CA ALA A 178 -4.03 -7.72 -21.83
C ALA A 178 -4.58 -8.52 -20.63
N ASP A 179 -4.11 -8.23 -19.41
CA ASP A 179 -4.62 -8.90 -18.20
C ASP A 179 -6.07 -8.56 -17.89
N ASN A 180 -6.52 -7.32 -18.14
CA ASN A 180 -7.91 -6.91 -17.94
C ASN A 180 -8.82 -7.56 -18.98
N ARG A 181 -8.40 -7.59 -20.26
CA ARG A 181 -9.11 -8.34 -21.32
C ARG A 181 -9.22 -9.82 -20.99
N ALA A 182 -8.13 -10.43 -20.52
CA ALA A 182 -8.12 -11.83 -20.11
C ALA A 182 -9.00 -12.09 -18.88
N PHE A 183 -9.05 -11.15 -17.93
CA PHE A 183 -9.93 -11.22 -16.75
C PHE A 183 -11.41 -11.18 -17.13
N LEU A 184 -11.78 -10.32 -18.08
CA LEU A 184 -13.16 -10.18 -18.58
C LEU A 184 -13.58 -11.28 -19.56
N SER A 185 -12.65 -12.12 -20.02
CA SER A 185 -12.95 -13.17 -21.00
C SER A 185 -13.84 -14.28 -20.39
N PRO A 186 -14.91 -14.72 -21.09
CA PRO A 186 -15.88 -15.71 -20.57
C PRO A 186 -15.27 -17.01 -20.05
N ASN A 187 -14.17 -17.46 -20.68
CA ASN A 187 -13.46 -18.69 -20.31
C ASN A 187 -12.79 -18.65 -18.93
N ARG A 188 -12.54 -17.46 -18.36
CA ARG A 188 -12.08 -17.29 -16.96
C ARG A 188 -13.23 -17.02 -16.00
N ALA A 189 -14.29 -16.34 -16.46
CA ALA A 189 -15.44 -16.00 -15.64
C ALA A 189 -16.36 -17.21 -15.33
N GLY A 190 -16.33 -18.27 -16.15
CA GLY A 190 -17.37 -19.32 -16.13
C GLY A 190 -17.02 -20.74 -15.63
N GLY A 191 -15.81 -21.09 -15.18
CA GLY A 191 -15.60 -22.49 -14.72
C GLY A 191 -14.20 -23.07 -14.57
N GLY A 192 -13.13 -22.29 -14.73
CA GLY A 192 -11.78 -22.78 -14.48
C GLY A 192 -11.38 -22.64 -13.01
N ARG A 193 -11.09 -23.76 -12.32
CA ARG A 193 -10.45 -23.81 -11.00
C ARG A 193 -9.32 -22.77 -10.92
N ALA A 194 -9.59 -21.60 -10.36
CA ALA A 194 -8.53 -20.65 -10.06
C ALA A 194 -7.60 -21.31 -9.02
N PRO A 195 -6.26 -21.18 -9.14
CA PRO A 195 -5.36 -21.65 -8.10
C PRO A 195 -5.82 -21.05 -6.78
N SER A 196 -6.09 -21.93 -5.83
CA SER A 196 -6.61 -21.62 -4.49
C SER A 196 -5.92 -20.40 -3.92
N ARG A 197 -6.65 -19.29 -3.80
CA ARG A 197 -6.16 -18.07 -3.15
C ARG A 197 -5.97 -18.38 -1.66
N PRO A 198 -4.76 -18.23 -1.08
CA PRO A 198 -4.56 -18.43 0.35
C PRO A 198 -4.95 -17.19 1.20
N PHE A 199 -5.35 -16.08 0.57
CA PHE A 199 -5.64 -14.82 1.26
C PHE A 199 -6.93 -14.21 0.70
N GLY A 200 -8.01 -14.29 1.48
CA GLY A 200 -9.38 -13.92 1.11
C GLY A 200 -9.65 -12.42 1.07
N MET A 201 -9.04 -11.70 0.12
CA MET A 201 -9.34 -10.28 -0.15
C MET A 201 -9.61 -9.98 -1.63
N GLY A 202 -10.20 -10.92 -2.37
CA GLY A 202 -10.65 -10.65 -3.74
C GLY A 202 -11.89 -11.45 -4.08
N VAL A 203 -12.73 -10.89 -4.94
CA VAL A 203 -13.96 -11.51 -5.47
C VAL A 203 -13.67 -12.91 -5.97
N ALA A 204 -14.52 -13.88 -5.62
CA ALA A 204 -14.41 -15.22 -6.17
C ALA A 204 -14.52 -15.13 -7.72
N PRO A 205 -13.58 -15.72 -8.48
CA PRO A 205 -13.69 -15.79 -9.94
C PRO A 205 -15.00 -16.53 -10.28
N GLY A 206 -15.97 -15.80 -10.83
CA GLY A 206 -17.36 -16.23 -11.03
C GLY A 206 -18.42 -15.19 -10.62
N ALA A 207 -18.06 -14.15 -9.87
CA ALA A 207 -18.99 -13.11 -9.39
C ALA A 207 -18.66 -11.69 -9.88
N PHE A 208 -17.84 -11.55 -10.94
CA PHE A 208 -17.55 -10.27 -11.56
C PHE A 208 -18.28 -10.19 -12.90
N ASP A 209 -19.24 -9.27 -13.00
CA ASP A 209 -19.97 -9.03 -14.24
C ASP A 209 -19.09 -8.21 -15.21
N PRO A 210 -18.82 -8.68 -16.45
CA PRO A 210 -18.03 -7.91 -17.39
C PRO A 210 -18.61 -6.53 -17.73
N SER A 211 -19.92 -6.33 -17.57
CA SER A 211 -20.56 -5.01 -17.75
C SER A 211 -20.14 -3.99 -16.70
N TRP A 212 -19.56 -4.43 -15.57
CA TRP A 212 -19.01 -3.55 -14.54
C TRP A 212 -17.63 -2.99 -14.91
N ALA A 213 -17.10 -3.23 -16.10
CA ALA A 213 -15.79 -2.72 -16.49
C ALA A 213 -15.86 -1.96 -17.82
N GLU A 214 -15.25 -0.78 -17.82
CA GLU A 214 -14.98 -0.03 -19.05
C GLU A 214 -13.47 0.08 -19.27
N LEU A 215 -12.99 -0.49 -20.38
CA LEU A 215 -11.58 -0.45 -20.76
C LEU A 215 -11.30 0.78 -21.63
N ARG A 216 -10.24 1.51 -21.31
CA ARG A 216 -9.80 2.70 -22.06
C ARG A 216 -8.40 2.51 -22.62
N PRO A 217 -8.13 2.91 -23.87
CA PRO A 217 -6.77 2.86 -24.41
C PRO A 217 -5.85 3.77 -23.58
N VAL A 218 -4.60 3.34 -23.43
CA VAL A 218 -3.56 4.08 -22.72
C VAL A 218 -2.33 4.20 -23.61
N ASP A 219 -1.82 5.42 -23.76
CA ASP A 219 -0.51 5.63 -24.36
C ASP A 219 0.59 5.25 -23.36
N ALA A 220 1.43 4.29 -23.73
CA ALA A 220 2.45 3.76 -22.85
C ALA A 220 3.51 4.81 -22.46
N ALA A 221 3.89 5.69 -23.39
CA ALA A 221 4.89 6.72 -23.13
C ALA A 221 4.33 7.76 -22.16
N GLU A 222 3.14 8.29 -22.42
CA GLU A 222 2.46 9.23 -21.53
C GLU A 222 2.25 8.64 -20.13
N PHE A 223 1.92 7.36 -20.03
CA PHE A 223 1.67 6.72 -18.75
C PHE A 223 2.96 6.51 -17.94
N PHE A 224 3.96 5.85 -18.52
CA PHE A 224 5.11 5.34 -17.78
C PHE A 224 6.32 6.29 -17.73
N GLU A 225 6.54 7.14 -18.74
CA GLU A 225 7.72 8.02 -18.77
C GLU A 225 7.84 8.96 -17.56
N PRO A 226 6.73 9.56 -17.05
CA PRO A 226 6.81 10.44 -15.89
C PRO A 226 6.99 9.71 -14.55
N LEU A 227 6.87 8.37 -14.53
CA LEU A 227 6.95 7.62 -13.29
C LEU A 227 8.39 7.51 -12.78
N PRO A 228 8.58 7.51 -11.45
CA PRO A 228 9.90 7.32 -10.87
C PRO A 228 10.49 5.97 -11.27
N ALA A 229 11.81 5.90 -11.50
CA ALA A 229 12.54 4.71 -11.94
C ALA A 229 12.30 4.29 -13.41
N TRP A 230 11.62 5.10 -14.23
CA TRP A 230 11.48 4.81 -15.66
C TRP A 230 12.84 4.75 -16.39
N ASP A 231 13.79 5.60 -15.99
CA ASP A 231 15.18 5.55 -16.45
C ASP A 231 15.88 4.20 -16.19
N VAL A 232 15.66 3.61 -15.01
CA VAL A 232 16.12 2.26 -14.65
C VAL A 232 15.40 1.22 -15.49
N ALA A 233 14.09 1.37 -15.70
CA ALA A 233 13.31 0.49 -16.56
C ALA A 233 13.86 0.46 -18.00
N CYS A 234 14.13 1.63 -18.60
CA CYS A 234 14.76 1.75 -19.91
C CYS A 234 16.16 1.12 -19.95
N SER A 235 16.95 1.29 -18.89
CA SER A 235 18.29 0.68 -18.79
C SER A 235 18.24 -0.85 -18.76
N LEU A 236 17.26 -1.42 -18.06
CA LEU A 236 17.01 -2.86 -18.02
C LEU A 236 16.51 -3.37 -19.38
N ALA A 237 15.56 -2.68 -20.01
CA ALA A 237 15.03 -3.04 -21.34
C ALA A 237 16.14 -3.01 -22.41
N SER A 238 16.98 -1.98 -22.39
CA SER A 238 18.12 -1.86 -23.30
C SER A 238 19.13 -2.99 -23.12
N SER A 239 19.33 -3.46 -21.89
CA SER A 239 20.20 -4.61 -21.60
C SER A 239 19.67 -5.93 -22.19
N ASP A 240 18.35 -6.05 -22.33
CA ASP A 240 17.70 -7.19 -22.97
C ASP A 240 17.53 -6.98 -24.49
N GLY A 241 17.95 -5.83 -25.04
CA GLY A 241 17.78 -5.49 -26.46
C GLY A 241 16.34 -5.15 -26.86
N VAL A 242 15.51 -4.73 -25.90
CA VAL A 242 14.08 -4.45 -26.09
C VAL A 242 13.80 -2.96 -25.90
N ARG A 243 12.90 -2.41 -26.73
CA ARG A 243 12.31 -1.08 -26.52
C ARG A 243 10.89 -1.24 -25.94
N PRO A 244 10.58 -0.68 -24.76
CA PRO A 244 9.23 -0.75 -24.21
C PRO A 244 8.31 0.18 -24.99
N SER A 245 7.52 -0.38 -25.93
CA SER A 245 6.63 0.39 -26.82
C SER A 245 5.15 0.05 -26.66
N THR A 246 4.81 -1.05 -25.99
CA THR A 246 3.42 -1.41 -25.65
C THR A 246 3.17 -1.20 -24.16
N VAL A 247 1.92 -1.14 -23.74
CA VAL A 247 1.55 -0.99 -22.31
C VAL A 247 2.08 -2.18 -21.50
N GLU A 248 1.91 -3.41 -21.98
CA GLU A 248 2.34 -4.62 -21.28
C GLU A 248 3.88 -4.67 -21.12
N MET A 249 4.61 -4.31 -22.17
CA MET A 249 6.08 -4.30 -22.14
C MET A 249 6.60 -3.18 -21.23
N SER A 250 5.96 -2.01 -21.29
CA SER A 250 6.29 -0.87 -20.44
C SER A 250 6.00 -1.14 -18.98
N GLU A 251 4.85 -1.74 -18.64
CA GLU A 251 4.53 -2.15 -17.28
C GLU A 251 5.56 -3.17 -16.76
N ARG A 252 5.90 -4.17 -17.59
CA ARG A 252 6.90 -5.18 -17.21
C ARG A 252 8.22 -4.54 -16.82
N TYR A 253 8.80 -3.72 -17.69
CA TYR A 253 10.08 -3.08 -17.38
C TYR A 253 9.96 -2.02 -16.30
N TYR A 254 8.85 -1.29 -16.21
CA TYR A 254 8.59 -0.36 -15.13
C TYR A 254 8.62 -1.05 -13.77
N ARG A 255 7.88 -2.16 -13.60
CA ARG A 255 7.89 -2.93 -12.35
C ARG A 255 9.29 -3.43 -12.01
N LEU A 256 10.05 -3.91 -13.00
CA LEU A 256 11.44 -4.30 -12.77
C LEU A 256 12.31 -3.10 -12.37
N GLY A 257 12.20 -1.97 -13.05
CA GLY A 257 12.95 -0.74 -12.79
C GLY A 257 12.68 -0.16 -11.41
N ALA A 258 11.40 0.03 -11.06
CA ALA A 258 10.96 0.47 -9.74
C ALA A 258 11.43 -0.50 -8.65
N GLY A 259 11.28 -1.81 -8.87
CA GLY A 259 11.75 -2.83 -7.94
C GLY A 259 13.25 -2.78 -7.69
N VAL A 260 14.04 -2.69 -8.77
CA VAL A 260 15.51 -2.58 -8.74
C VAL A 260 15.94 -1.30 -8.03
N LEU A 261 15.36 -0.14 -8.38
CA LEU A 261 15.68 1.13 -7.73
C LEU A 261 15.36 1.09 -6.24
N GLY A 262 14.16 0.60 -5.87
CA GLY A 262 13.75 0.44 -4.48
C GLY A 262 14.69 -0.49 -3.69
N ALA A 263 15.13 -1.58 -4.31
CA ALA A 263 16.10 -2.50 -3.71
C ALA A 263 17.46 -1.84 -3.50
N LEU A 264 18.01 -1.19 -4.53
CA LEU A 264 19.29 -0.48 -4.47
C LEU A 264 19.28 0.58 -3.37
N ARG A 265 18.22 1.40 -3.33
CA ARG A 265 18.00 2.42 -2.30
C ARG A 265 17.95 1.86 -0.88
N LYS A 266 17.26 0.73 -0.67
CA LYS A 266 17.19 0.05 0.63
C LYS A 266 18.54 -0.53 1.06
N LEU A 267 19.31 -1.07 0.12
CA LEU A 267 20.63 -1.65 0.38
C LEU A 267 21.67 -0.54 0.65
N ASP A 268 21.60 0.58 -0.05
CA ASP A 268 22.47 1.73 0.15
C ASP A 268 22.24 2.38 1.53
N ALA A 269 20.97 2.58 1.92
CA ALA A 269 20.64 3.14 3.23
C ALA A 269 21.05 2.22 4.40
N GLY A 270 20.97 0.90 4.24
CA GLY A 270 21.11 -0.06 5.35
C GLY A 270 19.86 -0.12 6.22
N ILE A 271 19.96 -0.65 7.44
CA ILE A 271 18.85 -0.83 8.39
C ILE A 271 18.64 0.35 9.36
N PHE A 272 19.60 1.27 9.47
CA PHE A 272 19.58 2.38 10.43
C PHE A 272 19.22 3.75 9.83
N ARG A 273 19.31 3.89 8.49
CA ARG A 273 19.02 5.14 7.78
C ARG A 273 17.70 5.05 7.04
N ASP A 274 17.09 6.20 6.88
CA ASP A 274 15.97 6.37 5.95
C ASP A 274 16.49 6.25 4.51
N VAL A 275 15.59 5.82 3.63
CA VAL A 275 15.91 5.60 2.23
C VAL A 275 16.07 6.95 1.53
N GLY A 276 17.26 7.21 0.99
CA GLY A 276 17.58 8.42 0.24
C GLY A 276 17.31 8.33 -1.26
N ASN A 277 17.53 9.45 -1.95
CA ASN A 277 17.60 9.49 -3.40
C ASN A 277 18.88 8.82 -3.90
N LEU A 278 18.77 8.14 -5.02
CA LEU A 278 19.86 7.41 -5.66
C LEU A 278 19.71 7.56 -7.17
N ASP A 279 20.80 7.87 -7.87
CA ASP A 279 20.90 7.75 -9.32
C ASP A 279 20.82 6.26 -9.68
N GLY A 280 19.64 5.86 -10.15
CA GLY A 280 19.30 4.47 -10.40
C GLY A 280 20.18 3.83 -11.47
N PRO A 281 20.25 4.39 -12.69
CA PRO A 281 21.10 3.86 -13.75
C PRO A 281 22.57 3.70 -13.35
N THR A 282 23.16 4.71 -12.70
CA THR A 282 24.56 4.65 -12.24
C THR A 282 24.75 3.57 -11.17
N ALA A 283 23.85 3.49 -10.19
CA ALA A 283 23.91 2.48 -9.14
C ALA A 283 23.73 1.06 -9.68
N LEU A 284 22.84 0.86 -10.65
CA LEU A 284 22.64 -0.41 -11.35
C LEU A 284 23.89 -0.81 -12.13
N ALA A 285 24.49 0.10 -12.90
CA ALA A 285 25.71 -0.16 -13.64
C ALA A 285 26.87 -0.54 -12.72
N ARG A 286 27.03 0.17 -11.60
CA ARG A 286 28.02 -0.15 -10.55
C ARG A 286 27.79 -1.55 -9.99
N LEU A 287 26.57 -1.88 -9.58
CA LEU A 287 26.23 -3.20 -9.04
C LEU A 287 26.57 -4.32 -10.03
N ARG A 288 26.17 -4.15 -11.30
CA ARG A 288 26.44 -5.13 -12.36
C ARG A 288 27.94 -5.38 -12.54
N ARG A 289 28.75 -4.32 -12.56
CA ARG A 289 30.21 -4.42 -12.68
C ARG A 289 30.85 -5.11 -11.48
N GLU A 290 30.52 -4.68 -10.26
CA GLU A 290 31.10 -5.22 -9.02
C GLU A 290 30.75 -6.70 -8.78
N ARG A 291 29.54 -7.09 -9.17
CA ARG A 291 29.02 -8.46 -8.97
C ARG A 291 29.05 -9.32 -10.23
N ARG A 292 29.56 -8.78 -11.35
CA ARG A 292 29.63 -9.43 -12.67
C ARG A 292 28.28 -10.00 -13.12
N LEU A 293 27.21 -9.20 -12.97
CA LEU A 293 25.84 -9.58 -13.34
C LEU A 293 25.58 -9.16 -14.80
N THR A 294 25.29 -10.14 -15.64
CA THR A 294 25.20 -9.98 -17.10
C THR A 294 23.77 -9.94 -17.62
N SER A 295 22.80 -10.47 -16.85
CA SER A 295 21.38 -10.48 -17.23
C SER A 295 20.49 -9.80 -16.18
N VAL A 296 19.28 -9.38 -16.59
CA VAL A 296 18.26 -8.86 -15.68
C VAL A 296 17.89 -9.90 -14.62
N GLY A 297 17.76 -11.17 -15.00
CA GLY A 297 17.48 -12.28 -14.07
C GLY A 297 18.53 -12.41 -12.96
N GLU A 298 19.82 -12.28 -13.30
CA GLU A 298 20.91 -12.28 -12.30
C GLU A 298 20.85 -11.10 -11.35
N VAL A 299 20.52 -9.90 -11.86
CA VAL A 299 20.31 -8.70 -11.03
C VAL A 299 19.18 -8.91 -10.03
N ILE A 300 18.01 -9.38 -10.49
CA ILE A 300 16.86 -9.63 -9.61
C ILE A 300 17.17 -10.71 -8.58
N ALA A 301 17.78 -11.82 -8.99
CA ALA A 301 18.13 -12.90 -8.07
C ALA A 301 19.14 -12.46 -6.99
N TYR A 302 20.11 -11.62 -7.36
CA TYR A 302 21.05 -11.02 -6.41
C TYR A 302 20.32 -10.11 -5.41
N LEU A 303 19.47 -9.22 -5.90
CA LEU A 303 18.73 -8.27 -5.05
C LEU A 303 17.73 -8.97 -4.12
N ASP A 304 17.05 -10.02 -4.56
CA ASP A 304 16.13 -10.82 -3.72
C ASP A 304 16.87 -11.43 -2.52
N ARG A 305 18.07 -11.99 -2.74
CA ARG A 305 18.91 -12.52 -1.66
C ARG A 305 19.41 -11.41 -0.73
N ALA A 306 19.90 -10.30 -1.29
CA ALA A 306 20.41 -9.18 -0.50
C ALA A 306 19.31 -8.53 0.36
N LEU A 307 18.10 -8.37 -0.18
CA LEU A 307 16.94 -7.87 0.56
C LEU A 307 16.47 -8.85 1.64
N THR A 308 16.56 -10.16 1.39
CA THR A 308 16.26 -11.18 2.40
C THR A 308 17.23 -11.06 3.57
N ALA A 309 18.54 -11.02 3.31
CA ALA A 309 19.56 -10.85 4.35
C ALA A 309 19.38 -9.53 5.13
N ARG A 310 19.07 -8.43 4.43
CA ARG A 310 18.72 -7.16 5.09
C ARG A 310 17.46 -7.27 5.95
N GLY A 311 16.48 -8.06 5.51
CA GLY A 311 15.26 -8.36 6.26
C GLY A 311 15.55 -9.03 7.60
N GLU A 312 16.45 -10.02 7.61
CA GLU A 312 16.92 -10.70 8.82
C GLU A 312 17.59 -9.73 9.80
N LEU A 313 18.43 -8.82 9.30
CA LEU A 313 19.05 -7.77 10.13
C LEU A 313 18.02 -6.79 10.69
N ALA A 314 17.01 -6.41 9.91
CA ALA A 314 15.93 -5.55 10.36
C ALA A 314 15.04 -6.24 11.42
N ASP A 315 14.79 -7.54 11.27
CA ASP A 315 14.11 -8.35 12.28
C ASP A 315 14.92 -8.40 13.58
N ARG A 316 16.24 -8.62 13.47
CA ARG A 316 17.15 -8.58 14.61
C ARG A 316 17.16 -7.22 15.30
N LEU A 317 17.14 -6.11 14.57
CA LEU A 317 17.00 -4.77 15.16
C LEU A 317 15.71 -4.67 15.99
N ARG A 318 14.57 -5.14 15.47
CA ARG A 318 13.30 -5.12 16.21
C ARG A 318 13.35 -6.00 17.46
N GLU A 319 14.08 -7.11 17.44
CA GLU A 319 14.33 -7.94 18.63
C GLU A 319 15.13 -7.17 19.68
N VAL A 320 16.22 -6.52 19.28
CA VAL A 320 17.07 -5.71 20.17
C VAL A 320 16.26 -4.55 20.76
N GLU A 321 15.45 -3.85 19.96
CA GLU A 321 14.53 -2.81 20.43
C GLU A 321 13.54 -3.35 21.47
N ARG A 322 12.85 -4.46 21.20
CA ARG A 322 11.88 -5.05 22.16
C ARG A 322 12.55 -5.56 23.43
N ALA A 323 13.77 -6.08 23.34
CA ALA A 323 14.52 -6.58 24.48
C ALA A 323 15.06 -5.46 25.38
N ALA A 324 15.25 -4.25 24.84
CA ALA A 324 15.73 -3.10 25.60
C ALA A 324 14.79 -2.67 26.73
N TYR A 325 13.48 -2.85 26.55
CA TYR A 325 12.50 -2.51 27.57
C TYR A 325 11.24 -3.39 27.47
N PRO A 326 11.30 -4.63 28.00
CA PRO A 326 10.17 -5.57 27.89
C PRO A 326 8.90 -5.03 28.54
N PHE A 327 7.73 -5.38 28.00
CA PHE A 327 6.43 -4.92 28.50
C PHE A 327 6.20 -5.26 29.99
N GLY A 328 6.73 -6.38 30.48
CA GLY A 328 6.66 -6.74 31.90
C GLY A 328 7.39 -5.75 32.81
N LEU A 329 8.58 -5.29 32.41
CA LEU A 329 9.34 -4.27 33.14
C LEU A 329 8.64 -2.92 33.10
N PHE A 330 8.09 -2.54 31.94
CA PHE A 330 7.25 -1.35 31.80
C PHE A 330 6.07 -1.35 32.78
N ARG A 331 5.36 -2.49 32.91
CA ARG A 331 4.27 -2.63 33.88
C ARG A 331 4.74 -2.49 35.32
N GLN A 332 5.88 -3.09 35.67
CA GLN A 332 6.46 -2.94 37.00
C GLN A 332 6.74 -1.45 37.32
N HIS A 333 7.36 -0.74 36.39
CA HIS A 333 7.63 0.69 36.55
C HIS A 333 6.37 1.57 36.69
N LEU A 334 5.26 1.19 36.07
CA LEU A 334 3.97 1.86 36.30
C LEU A 334 3.47 1.61 37.73
N VAL A 335 3.57 0.37 38.22
CA VAL A 335 3.18 0.01 39.58
C VAL A 335 4.04 0.74 40.61
N ASP A 336 5.36 0.83 40.39
CA ASP A 336 6.30 1.55 41.25
C ASP A 336 5.97 3.06 41.34
N ARG A 337 5.24 3.59 40.35
CA ARG A 337 4.75 4.99 40.29
C ARG A 337 3.31 5.14 40.82
N GLY A 338 2.76 4.10 41.44
CA GLY A 338 1.40 4.10 41.97
C GLY A 338 0.29 4.03 40.91
N ILE A 339 0.62 3.65 39.66
CA ILE A 339 -0.37 3.49 38.59
C ILE A 339 -0.87 2.04 38.60
N PRO A 340 -2.12 1.76 39.01
CA PRO A 340 -2.60 0.41 39.27
C PRO A 340 -2.75 -0.42 37.99
N ALA A 341 -2.36 -1.69 38.06
CA ALA A 341 -2.25 -2.61 36.94
C ALA A 341 -3.55 -3.36 36.55
N THR A 342 -4.73 -2.93 37.01
CA THR A 342 -5.97 -3.74 36.87
C THR A 342 -7.24 -2.96 36.52
N ALA A 343 -7.16 -1.69 36.10
CA ALA A 343 -8.37 -0.94 35.70
C ALA A 343 -8.98 -1.47 34.38
N PRO A 344 -10.32 -1.52 34.25
CA PRO A 344 -10.98 -1.85 32.97
C PRO A 344 -10.48 -0.94 31.83
N GLY A 345 -10.09 -1.53 30.70
CA GLY A 345 -9.55 -0.79 29.55
C GLY A 345 -8.08 -0.33 29.69
N ALA A 346 -7.42 -0.64 30.81
CA ALA A 346 -6.03 -0.23 31.03
C ALA A 346 -5.04 -0.84 30.04
N GLU A 347 -5.27 -2.07 29.57
CA GLU A 347 -4.40 -2.71 28.58
C GLU A 347 -4.27 -1.90 27.29
N ARG A 348 -5.37 -1.37 26.73
CA ARG A 348 -5.30 -0.53 25.52
C ARG A 348 -4.57 0.78 25.79
N ARG A 349 -4.82 1.38 26.96
CA ARG A 349 -4.18 2.63 27.37
C ARG A 349 -2.66 2.44 27.56
N TRP A 350 -2.26 1.35 28.19
CA TRP A 350 -0.86 0.98 28.38
C TRP A 350 -0.18 0.55 27.09
N GLY A 351 -0.88 -0.16 26.21
CA GLY A 351 -0.37 -0.49 24.88
C GLY A 351 -0.02 0.77 24.10
N ARG A 352 -0.88 1.80 24.13
CA ARG A 352 -0.57 3.11 23.52
C ARG A 352 0.60 3.82 24.20
N LEU A 353 0.62 3.85 25.54
CA LEU A 353 1.70 4.48 26.29
C LEU A 353 3.06 3.80 26.02
N TYR A 354 3.09 2.48 26.12
CA TYR A 354 4.27 1.65 25.81
C TYR A 354 4.71 1.82 24.35
N GLY A 355 3.76 1.86 23.41
CA GLY A 355 4.05 2.16 22.01
C GLY A 355 4.73 3.52 21.82
N GLY A 356 4.30 4.55 22.57
CA GLY A 356 4.96 5.86 22.60
C GLY A 356 6.39 5.78 23.12
N VAL A 357 6.61 5.14 24.28
CA VAL A 357 7.95 4.94 24.86
C VAL A 357 8.87 4.20 23.88
N MET A 358 8.39 3.09 23.30
CA MET A 358 9.19 2.27 22.38
C MET A 358 9.49 2.97 21.06
N LYS A 359 8.61 3.87 20.60
CA LYS A 359 8.88 4.72 19.43
C LYS A 359 10.08 5.63 19.69
N ASP A 360 10.13 6.28 20.86
CA ASP A 360 11.23 7.18 21.21
C ASP A 360 12.55 6.42 21.41
N VAL A 361 12.51 5.31 22.15
CA VAL A 361 13.67 4.43 22.37
C VAL A 361 14.21 3.90 21.04
N GLY A 362 13.34 3.35 20.19
CA GLY A 362 13.73 2.83 18.88
C GLY A 362 14.31 3.92 17.97
N SER A 363 13.82 5.15 18.06
CA SER A 363 14.38 6.28 17.30
C SER A 363 15.80 6.61 17.74
N GLN A 364 16.07 6.63 19.05
CA GLN A 364 17.41 6.86 19.59
C GLN A 364 18.37 5.70 19.29
N MET A 365 17.89 4.44 19.38
CA MET A 365 18.69 3.26 19.01
C MET A 365 19.09 3.28 17.54
N ARG A 366 18.18 3.66 16.64
CA ARG A 366 18.51 3.84 15.21
C ARG A 366 19.53 4.95 14.99
N LEU A 367 19.40 6.07 15.70
CA LEU A 367 20.40 7.16 15.62
C LEU A 367 21.78 6.68 16.07
N GLU A 368 21.89 5.94 17.18
CA GLU A 368 23.16 5.38 17.63
C GLU A 368 23.70 4.34 16.63
N GLY A 369 22.83 3.46 16.12
CA GLY A 369 23.20 2.52 15.05
C GLY A 369 23.77 3.19 13.81
N ARG A 370 23.22 4.36 13.42
CA ARG A 370 23.79 5.19 12.34
C ARG A 370 25.19 5.68 12.69
N ARG A 371 25.39 6.23 13.90
CA ARG A 371 26.71 6.71 14.34
C ARG A 371 27.75 5.60 14.34
N LEU A 372 27.36 4.39 14.77
CA LEU A 372 28.24 3.22 14.73
C LEU A 372 28.61 2.83 13.30
N ALA A 373 27.65 2.84 12.38
CA ALA A 373 27.90 2.56 10.96
C ALA A 373 28.80 3.63 10.31
N GLU A 374 28.59 4.91 10.62
CA GLU A 374 29.44 6.02 10.18
C GLU A 374 30.87 5.92 10.73
N ALA A 375 31.03 5.33 11.92
CA ALA A 375 32.33 5.00 12.51
C ALA A 375 32.97 3.72 11.90
N GLY A 376 32.39 3.16 10.84
CA GLY A 376 32.93 2.00 10.11
C GLY A 376 32.54 0.64 10.67
N ARG A 377 31.61 0.56 11.63
CA ARG A 377 31.06 -0.73 12.07
C ARG A 377 30.15 -1.33 11.01
N SER A 378 30.22 -2.64 10.83
CA SER A 378 29.19 -3.34 10.05
C SER A 378 27.85 -3.31 10.77
N GLU A 379 26.74 -3.51 10.04
CA GLU A 379 25.40 -3.51 10.65
C GLU A 379 25.27 -4.60 11.74
N ILE A 380 25.89 -5.76 11.56
CA ILE A 380 25.91 -6.85 12.54
C ILE A 380 26.67 -6.42 13.81
N GLN A 381 27.82 -5.76 13.65
CA GLN A 381 28.60 -5.25 14.78
C GLN A 381 27.82 -4.17 15.54
N ALA A 382 27.23 -3.21 14.81
CA ALA A 382 26.40 -2.17 15.41
C ALA A 382 25.22 -2.76 16.18
N LEU A 383 24.53 -3.77 15.64
CA LEU A 383 23.47 -4.49 16.35
C LEU A 383 23.98 -5.18 17.63
N GLY A 384 25.16 -5.81 17.58
CA GLY A 384 25.79 -6.42 18.76
C GLY A 384 26.12 -5.40 19.85
N GLU A 385 26.62 -4.22 19.47
CA GLU A 385 26.91 -3.13 20.41
C GLU A 385 25.63 -2.52 21.01
N LEU A 386 24.60 -2.30 20.19
CA LEU A 386 23.29 -1.85 20.68
C LEU A 386 22.69 -2.84 21.67
N ASP A 387 22.83 -4.14 21.41
CA ASP A 387 22.34 -5.22 22.26
C ASP A 387 23.13 -5.35 23.57
N ALA A 388 24.46 -5.19 23.52
CA ALA A 388 25.29 -5.13 24.73
C ALA A 388 24.97 -3.91 25.60
N ALA A 389 24.54 -2.80 25.00
CA ALA A 389 24.13 -1.58 25.69
C ALA A 389 22.69 -1.59 26.25
N ARG A 390 22.03 -2.77 26.34
CA ARG A 390 20.66 -2.91 26.88
C ARG A 390 20.38 -2.11 28.18
N PRO A 391 21.24 -2.14 29.22
CA PRO A 391 20.97 -1.37 30.45
C PRO A 391 20.85 0.14 30.21
N ARG A 392 21.64 0.70 29.29
CA ARG A 392 21.55 2.11 28.88
C ARG A 392 20.19 2.41 28.24
N TRP A 393 19.71 1.53 27.36
CA TRP A 393 18.42 1.70 26.68
C TRP A 393 17.23 1.54 27.62
N THR A 394 17.31 0.63 28.61
CA THR A 394 16.32 0.57 29.69
C THR A 394 16.23 1.92 30.41
N ALA A 395 17.36 2.53 30.79
CA ALA A 395 17.36 3.84 31.45
C ALA A 395 16.78 4.96 30.55
N VAL A 396 17.03 4.93 29.24
CA VAL A 396 16.38 5.84 28.27
C VAL A 396 14.87 5.64 28.27
N ALA A 397 14.39 4.40 28.26
CA ALA A 397 12.97 4.07 28.25
C ALA A 397 12.25 4.52 29.53
N VAL A 398 12.90 4.39 30.69
CA VAL A 398 12.36 4.90 31.97
C VAL A 398 12.20 6.42 31.91
N ARG A 399 13.21 7.16 31.43
CA ARG A 399 13.11 8.62 31.28
C ARG A 399 12.01 9.03 30.31
N ALA A 400 11.85 8.31 29.20
CA ALA A 400 10.77 8.58 28.24
C ALA A 400 9.39 8.33 28.87
N LEU A 401 9.24 7.27 29.67
CA LEU A 401 8.02 7.02 30.45
C LEU A 401 7.73 8.18 31.40
N ASP A 402 8.72 8.62 32.17
CA ASP A 402 8.57 9.72 33.13
C ASP A 402 8.14 11.03 32.44
N ALA A 403 8.74 11.35 31.30
CA ALA A 403 8.37 12.52 30.52
C ALA A 403 6.91 12.48 30.01
N ILE A 404 6.44 11.32 29.53
CA ILE A 404 5.05 11.17 29.06
C ILE A 404 4.06 11.24 30.23
N LEU A 405 4.42 10.73 31.41
CA LEU A 405 3.55 10.82 32.59
C LEU A 405 3.47 12.27 33.10
N ALA A 406 4.58 12.99 33.13
CA ALA A 406 4.63 14.39 33.55
C ALA A 406 3.80 15.32 32.63
N SER A 407 3.88 15.13 31.31
CA SER A 407 3.09 15.93 30.37
C SER A 407 1.58 15.70 30.53
N ARG A 408 1.17 14.47 30.82
CA ARG A 408 -0.24 14.13 31.10
C ARG A 408 -0.75 14.69 32.41
N ALA A 409 0.08 14.71 33.46
CA ALA A 409 -0.30 15.32 34.72
C ALA A 409 -0.56 16.82 34.54
N THR A 410 0.30 17.51 33.79
CA THR A 410 0.15 18.93 33.46
C THR A 410 -1.14 19.20 32.68
N ALA A 411 -1.43 18.37 31.67
CA ALA A 411 -2.64 18.51 30.86
C ALA A 411 -3.96 18.18 31.61
N ALA A 412 -3.89 17.53 32.77
CA ALA A 412 -5.08 17.25 33.60
C ALA A 412 -5.38 18.38 34.60
N THR A 413 -4.40 19.25 34.86
CA THR A 413 -4.54 20.40 35.75
C THR A 413 -4.98 21.68 35.04
N THR A 414 -4.86 21.70 33.71
CA THR A 414 -5.36 22.75 32.80
C THR A 414 -6.71 22.35 32.25
#